data_AF-A0A5M6IUI1-F1
#
_entry.id   AF-A0A5M6IUI1-F1
#
_cell.length_a   1.000
_cell.length_b   1.000
_cell.length_c   1.000
_cell.angle_alpha   90.00
_cell.angle_beta   90.00
_cell.angle_gamma   90.00
#
_symmetry.space_group_name_H-M   'P 1'
#
loop_
_entity.id
_entity.type
_entity.pdbx_description
1 polymer ?
#
loop_
_entity_poly.entity_id
_entity_poly.type
_entity_poly.pdbx_seq_one_letter_code
_entity_poly.pdbx_strand_id
1 'polypeptide(L)'
;MATYSKTIICLANSWKLGARCIAGKVVTPQGFGEWIRPIGTADHGAVSYQDRHYDGGADPALLDVIEIQMSSKSQHAFQVENHNIDNQWYWRLVRRAAPAELDKALDPLQRDLWGTSLFSSGSGANDRVAEHIAPNFGYSLRLIHVADLEIRVSVENPSFTNKKTVRGYFTYSGARYGLAVTDPETRSLYISRPEATYPVGAAILCVSLGEPLNGYVYKLIAGVFLP
;
A
#
# COMPACT_ATOMS: atom_id res chain seq x y z
N MET A 1 -11.00 -0.58 27.30
CA MET A 1 -9.57 -0.92 27.10
C MET A 1 -8.80 0.40 27.03
N ALA A 2 -7.55 0.44 27.48
CA ALA A 2 -6.74 1.65 27.33
C ALA A 2 -6.44 1.89 25.85
N THR A 3 -6.78 3.06 25.34
CA THR A 3 -6.39 3.52 24.01
C THR A 3 -4.91 3.90 24.01
N TYR A 4 -4.27 3.87 22.85
CA TYR A 4 -2.87 4.27 22.70
C TYR A 4 -2.67 5.04 21.39
N SER A 5 -1.60 5.83 21.34
CA SER A 5 -1.26 6.61 20.16
C SER A 5 -0.12 5.98 19.37
N LYS A 6 -0.17 6.14 18.05
CA LYS A 6 0.96 5.87 17.15
C LYS A 6 1.17 7.07 16.23
N THR A 7 2.41 7.55 16.16
CA THR A 7 2.84 8.53 15.16
C THR A 7 3.56 7.81 14.02
N ILE A 8 3.03 7.91 12.80
CA ILE A 8 3.54 7.18 11.63
C ILE A 8 3.80 8.13 10.46
N ILE A 9 4.76 7.80 9.60
CA ILE A 9 4.87 8.40 8.27
C ILE A 9 3.91 7.66 7.33
N CYS A 10 3.03 8.38 6.63
CA CYS A 10 2.10 7.82 5.66
C CYS A 10 2.87 7.38 4.39
N LEU A 11 2.94 6.07 4.17
CA LEU A 11 3.66 5.46 3.05
C LEU A 11 2.73 4.80 2.02
N ALA A 12 1.45 4.62 2.38
CA ALA A 12 0.40 4.19 1.48
C ALA A 12 -0.89 4.95 1.80
N ASN A 13 -1.59 5.38 0.75
CA ASN A 13 -2.96 5.90 0.84
C ASN A 13 -3.77 5.37 -0.35
N SER A 14 -4.02 4.07 -0.37
CA SER A 14 -4.56 3.38 -1.54
C SER A 14 -6.08 3.16 -1.49
N TRP A 15 -6.70 2.97 -2.65
CA TRP A 15 -8.11 2.58 -2.74
C TRP A 15 -8.33 1.11 -2.33
N LYS A 16 -9.36 0.88 -1.50
CA LYS A 16 -9.89 -0.45 -1.17
C LYS A 16 -11.42 -0.41 -1.20
N LEU A 17 -12.02 -0.94 -2.27
CA LEU A 17 -13.47 -1.15 -2.40
C LEU A 17 -14.35 0.08 -2.02
N GLY A 18 -13.93 1.29 -2.37
CA GLY A 18 -14.67 2.53 -2.08
C GLY A 18 -14.22 3.28 -0.81
N ALA A 19 -13.27 2.72 -0.05
CA ALA A 19 -12.63 3.34 1.10
C ALA A 19 -11.10 3.42 0.91
N ARG A 20 -10.35 3.86 1.93
CA ARG A 20 -8.89 3.93 1.88
C ARG A 20 -8.21 2.92 2.78
N CYS A 21 -7.06 2.46 2.31
CA CYS A 21 -6.07 1.75 3.09
C CYS A 21 -4.88 2.68 3.30
N ILE A 22 -4.71 3.14 4.54
CA ILE A 22 -3.56 3.93 4.99
C ILE A 22 -2.56 2.98 5.64
N ALA A 23 -1.27 3.14 5.37
CA ALA A 23 -0.24 2.42 6.11
C ALA A 23 1.05 3.24 6.21
N GLY A 24 1.85 2.96 7.23
CA GLY A 24 3.05 3.71 7.50
C GLY A 24 3.97 3.05 8.50
N LYS A 25 5.16 3.60 8.67
CA LYS A 25 6.10 3.19 9.72
C LYS A 25 6.06 4.15 10.90
N VAL A 26 6.18 3.62 12.11
CA VAL A 26 6.29 4.44 13.33
C VAL A 26 7.50 5.36 13.23
N VAL A 27 7.32 6.64 13.53
CA VAL A 27 8.43 7.60 13.63
C VAL A 27 8.97 7.57 15.06
N THR A 28 10.26 7.34 15.21
CA THR A 28 10.97 7.34 16.49
C THR A 28 12.13 8.34 16.47
N PRO A 29 12.69 8.72 17.63
CA PRO A 29 13.90 9.56 17.65
C PRO A 29 15.09 8.92 16.92
N GLN A 30 15.11 7.59 16.76
CA GLN A 30 16.16 6.83 16.10
C GLN A 30 15.89 6.58 14.60
N GLY A 31 14.75 7.00 14.07
CA GLY A 31 14.38 6.81 12.66
C GLY A 31 12.98 6.22 12.51
N PHE A 32 12.87 5.08 11.81
CA PHE A 32 11.60 4.42 11.52
C PHE A 32 11.54 3.04 12.17
N GLY A 33 10.41 2.78 12.84
CA GLY A 33 10.13 1.54 13.54
C GLY A 33 9.23 0.60 12.75
N GLU A 34 8.38 -0.11 13.49
CA GLU A 34 7.42 -1.08 12.97
C GLU A 34 6.39 -0.46 12.01
N TRP A 35 5.86 -1.31 11.13
CA TRP A 35 4.72 -0.97 10.29
C TRP A 35 3.42 -0.93 11.10
N ILE A 36 2.57 0.05 10.78
CA ILE A 36 1.24 0.23 11.32
C ILE A 36 0.29 0.48 10.13
N ARG A 37 -0.82 -0.24 10.14
CA ARG A 37 -1.93 -0.11 9.20
C ARG A 37 -3.20 0.16 10.00
N PRO A 38 -3.59 1.44 10.12
CA PRO A 38 -4.85 1.81 10.75
C PRO A 38 -6.01 1.17 9.99
N ILE A 39 -6.88 0.47 10.70
CA ILE A 39 -8.11 -0.10 10.15
C ILE A 39 -9.33 0.50 10.85
N GLY A 40 -10.32 0.85 10.04
CA GLY A 40 -11.60 1.40 10.51
C GLY A 40 -12.59 0.30 10.89
N THR A 41 -13.81 0.71 11.24
CA THR A 41 -14.93 -0.18 11.53
C THR A 41 -15.71 -0.62 10.28
N ALA A 42 -15.40 -0.04 9.12
CA ALA A 42 -16.03 -0.42 7.86
C ALA A 42 -15.57 -1.81 7.38
N ASP A 43 -16.35 -2.41 6.48
CA ASP A 43 -16.10 -3.75 5.94
C ASP A 43 -14.66 -3.90 5.43
N HIS A 44 -14.08 -5.07 5.70
CA HIS A 44 -12.68 -5.40 5.43
C HIS A 44 -11.66 -4.47 6.13
N GLY A 45 -12.04 -3.75 7.19
CA GLY A 45 -11.13 -2.88 7.94
C GLY A 45 -10.67 -1.66 7.16
N ALA A 46 -11.38 -1.27 6.10
CA ALA A 46 -11.07 -0.04 5.39
C ALA A 46 -11.35 1.17 6.30
N VAL A 47 -10.57 2.24 6.15
CA VAL A 47 -10.85 3.49 6.89
C VAL A 47 -11.86 4.28 6.07
N SER A 48 -13.05 4.51 6.65
CA SER A 48 -14.12 5.24 5.98
C SER A 48 -13.72 6.72 5.78
N TYR A 49 -14.43 7.43 4.90
CA TYR A 49 -14.26 8.89 4.74
C TYR A 49 -14.40 9.59 6.11
N GLN A 50 -15.43 9.29 6.89
CA GLN A 50 -15.67 9.94 8.18
C GLN A 50 -14.56 9.70 9.22
N ASP A 51 -13.84 8.57 9.12
CA ASP A 51 -12.81 8.18 10.09
C ASP A 51 -11.38 8.61 9.71
N ARG A 52 -11.15 9.14 8.50
CA ARG A 52 -9.80 9.41 7.94
C ARG A 52 -9.45 10.88 7.77
N HIS A 53 -10.18 11.76 8.43
CA HIS A 53 -9.94 13.19 8.31
C HIS A 53 -9.14 13.75 9.47
N TYR A 54 -8.24 14.68 9.13
CA TYR A 54 -7.71 15.62 10.10
C TYR A 54 -8.83 16.48 10.69
N ASP A 55 -8.55 17.08 11.85
CA ASP A 55 -9.33 18.23 12.33
C ASP A 55 -9.29 19.34 11.26
N GLY A 56 -10.39 19.53 10.53
CA GLY A 56 -10.48 20.36 9.32
C GLY A 56 -10.86 19.65 8.01
N GLY A 57 -11.03 18.32 7.99
CA GLY A 57 -11.64 17.58 6.87
C GLY A 57 -10.68 17.16 5.74
N ALA A 58 -9.39 17.44 5.86
CA ALA A 58 -8.40 17.01 4.87
C ALA A 58 -8.00 15.54 5.07
N ASP A 59 -7.76 14.84 3.95
CA ASP A 59 -7.29 13.46 3.93
C ASP A 59 -5.76 13.40 4.11
N PRO A 60 -5.22 12.33 4.72
CA PRO A 60 -3.77 12.12 4.81
C PRO A 60 -3.16 11.94 3.42
N ALA A 61 -2.08 12.66 3.13
CA ALA A 61 -1.29 12.48 1.92
C ALA A 61 -0.08 11.55 2.20
N LEU A 62 0.54 11.06 1.13
CA LEU A 62 1.84 10.41 1.26
C LEU A 62 2.86 11.41 1.86
N LEU A 63 3.77 10.92 2.69
CA LEU A 63 4.74 11.69 3.48
C LEU A 63 4.18 12.54 4.62
N ASP A 64 2.86 12.58 4.83
CA ASP A 64 2.34 13.17 6.07
C ASP A 64 2.75 12.31 7.27
N VAL A 65 3.31 12.95 8.30
CA VAL A 65 3.56 12.32 9.60
C VAL A 65 2.35 12.59 10.47
N ILE A 66 1.64 11.52 10.80
CA ILE A 66 0.32 11.57 11.40
C ILE A 66 0.31 10.82 12.72
N GLU A 67 -0.33 11.41 13.72
CA GLU A 67 -0.63 10.78 14.99
C GLU A 67 -2.07 10.28 14.99
N ILE A 68 -2.25 9.02 15.37
CA ILE A 68 -3.52 8.30 15.30
C ILE A 68 -3.79 7.61 16.63
N GLN A 69 -5.00 7.78 17.16
CA GLN A 69 -5.47 7.04 18.32
C GLN A 69 -6.00 5.66 17.92
N MET A 70 -5.57 4.65 18.66
CA MET A 70 -5.85 3.26 18.42
C MET A 70 -6.56 2.66 19.63
N SER A 71 -7.55 1.81 19.36
CA SER A 71 -8.31 1.09 20.39
C SER A 71 -7.69 -0.26 20.73
N SER A 72 -7.08 -0.94 19.75
CA SER A 72 -6.48 -2.27 19.94
C SER A 72 -5.62 -2.70 18.75
N LYS A 73 -4.75 -3.69 18.95
CA LYS A 73 -4.13 -4.41 17.83
C LYS A 73 -5.14 -5.40 17.26
N SER A 74 -5.27 -5.48 15.94
CA SER A 74 -6.20 -6.39 15.30
C SER A 74 -5.58 -7.77 15.08
N GLN A 75 -6.39 -8.81 15.17
CA GLN A 75 -5.99 -10.17 14.80
C GLN A 75 -6.32 -10.39 13.32
N HIS A 76 -5.28 -10.47 12.49
CA HIS A 76 -5.42 -10.81 11.07
C HIS A 76 -4.40 -11.89 10.69
N ALA A 77 -4.79 -12.81 9.82
CA ALA A 77 -3.99 -14.01 9.52
C ALA A 77 -2.61 -13.69 8.91
N PHE A 78 -2.50 -12.63 8.11
CA PHE A 78 -1.24 -12.24 7.46
C PHE A 78 -0.96 -10.73 7.45
N GLN A 79 -1.90 -9.90 7.91
CA GLN A 79 -1.76 -8.44 7.94
C GLN A 79 -1.53 -8.01 9.39
N VAL A 80 -0.39 -8.44 9.93
CA VAL A 80 -0.03 -8.32 11.34
C VAL A 80 0.14 -6.87 11.80
N GLU A 81 0.23 -5.95 10.83
CA GLU A 81 0.35 -4.51 11.00
C GLU A 81 -0.99 -3.83 11.32
N ASN A 82 -2.11 -4.57 11.34
CA ASN A 82 -3.44 -4.00 11.55
C ASN A 82 -3.67 -3.52 12.98
N HIS A 83 -4.09 -2.27 13.11
CA HIS A 83 -4.48 -1.65 14.38
C HIS A 83 -5.86 -1.01 14.23
N ASN A 84 -6.80 -1.36 15.10
CA ASN A 84 -8.13 -0.76 15.10
C ASN A 84 -8.01 0.68 15.59
N ILE A 85 -8.50 1.63 14.80
CA ILE A 85 -8.54 3.03 15.21
C ILE A 85 -9.57 3.24 16.32
N ASP A 86 -9.37 4.29 17.11
CA ASP A 86 -10.42 4.85 17.96
C ASP A 86 -11.10 5.99 17.20
N ASN A 87 -12.31 5.73 16.69
CA ASN A 87 -13.07 6.67 15.86
C ASN A 87 -13.70 7.83 16.65
N GLN A 88 -13.47 7.90 17.96
CA GLN A 88 -13.83 9.08 18.77
C GLN A 88 -12.83 10.23 18.62
N TRP A 89 -11.68 10.01 17.97
CA TRP A 89 -10.59 10.98 17.85
C TRP A 89 -10.25 11.26 16.39
N TYR A 90 -10.07 12.54 16.06
CA TYR A 90 -9.48 12.94 14.78
C TYR A 90 -7.99 12.62 14.72
N TRP A 91 -7.50 12.40 13.51
CA TRP A 91 -6.07 12.25 13.28
C TRP A 91 -5.40 13.62 13.35
N ARG A 92 -4.15 13.66 13.82
CA ARG A 92 -3.38 14.89 13.91
C ARG A 92 -2.22 14.88 12.94
N LEU A 93 -2.17 15.84 12.02
CA LEU A 93 -0.98 16.09 11.22
C LEU A 93 0.10 16.69 12.12
N VAL A 94 1.20 15.96 12.33
CA VAL A 94 2.34 16.41 13.15
C VAL A 94 3.28 17.26 12.30
N ARG A 95 3.61 16.78 11.09
CA ARG A 95 4.47 17.46 10.11
C ARG A 95 4.36 16.77 8.76
N ARG A 96 4.98 17.35 7.73
CA ARG A 96 5.27 16.65 6.47
C ARG A 96 6.73 16.21 6.45
N ALA A 97 6.98 14.98 6.04
CA ALA A 97 8.33 14.47 5.83
C ALA A 97 8.92 15.00 4.53
N ALA A 98 10.23 15.23 4.53
CA ALA A 98 10.96 15.50 3.30
C ALA A 98 11.11 14.19 2.50
N PRO A 99 11.08 14.21 1.16
CA PRO A 99 11.32 13.01 0.35
C PRO A 99 12.61 12.28 0.69
N ALA A 100 13.67 13.01 1.07
CA ALA A 100 14.95 12.45 1.51
C ALA A 100 14.88 11.59 2.79
N GLU A 101 13.77 11.61 3.54
CA GLU A 101 13.55 10.71 4.67
C GLU A 101 13.17 9.28 4.21
N LEU A 102 12.69 9.10 2.98
CA LEU A 102 12.22 7.79 2.48
C LEU A 102 13.32 6.73 2.44
N ASP A 103 14.55 7.10 2.09
CA ASP A 103 15.67 6.15 2.04
C ASP A 103 15.91 5.49 3.39
N LYS A 104 15.69 6.23 4.49
CA LYS A 104 15.81 5.73 5.86
C LYS A 104 14.63 4.84 6.26
N ALA A 105 13.51 4.94 5.54
CA ALA A 105 12.31 4.15 5.77
C ALA A 105 12.26 2.86 4.93
N LEU A 106 13.22 2.62 4.03
CA LEU A 106 13.28 1.41 3.21
C LEU A 106 13.34 0.15 4.07
N ASP A 107 12.63 -0.89 3.66
CA ASP A 107 12.78 -2.21 4.26
C ASP A 107 14.07 -2.88 3.77
N PRO A 108 14.73 -3.70 4.60
CA PRO A 108 15.87 -4.49 4.17
C PRO A 108 15.56 -5.32 2.92
N LEU A 109 16.51 -5.35 1.98
CA LEU A 109 16.41 -6.14 0.76
C LEU A 109 16.12 -7.61 1.11
N GLN A 110 15.13 -8.21 0.44
CA GLN A 110 14.84 -9.63 0.54
C GLN A 110 14.97 -10.29 -0.83
N ARG A 111 15.01 -11.63 -0.83
CA ARG A 111 15.05 -12.44 -2.05
C ARG A 111 13.85 -12.20 -3.00
N ASP A 112 12.68 -11.87 -2.45
CA ASP A 112 11.44 -11.72 -3.20
C ASP A 112 10.41 -10.83 -2.45
N LEU A 113 9.29 -10.56 -3.12
CA LEU A 113 8.06 -10.02 -2.56
C LEU A 113 7.03 -11.14 -2.40
N TRP A 114 7.16 -11.95 -1.36
CA TRP A 114 6.22 -13.03 -1.04
C TRP A 114 6.20 -14.16 -2.09
N GLY A 115 7.36 -14.54 -2.62
CA GLY A 115 7.55 -15.61 -3.60
C GLY A 115 7.33 -15.20 -5.08
N THR A 116 7.94 -15.95 -6.01
CA THR A 116 7.98 -15.63 -7.46
C THR A 116 7.70 -16.82 -8.38
N SER A 117 7.69 -18.06 -7.89
CA SER A 117 7.80 -19.23 -8.77
C SER A 117 6.48 -19.90 -9.15
N LEU A 118 5.33 -19.45 -8.64
CA LEU A 118 4.10 -20.24 -8.72
C LEU A 118 2.83 -19.47 -9.14
N PHE A 119 2.82 -18.13 -9.10
CA PHE A 119 1.54 -17.40 -9.06
C PHE A 119 1.59 -16.05 -9.80
N SER A 120 1.20 -16.08 -11.08
CA SER A 120 0.84 -14.90 -11.89
C SER A 120 -0.63 -14.97 -12.27
N SER A 121 -1.31 -13.82 -12.32
CA SER A 121 -2.60 -13.67 -13.00
C SER A 121 -2.40 -13.52 -14.51
N GLY A 122 -3.48 -13.63 -15.29
CA GLY A 122 -3.40 -13.46 -16.75
C GLY A 122 -2.94 -12.07 -17.20
N SER A 123 -3.08 -11.05 -16.33
CA SER A 123 -2.77 -9.65 -16.63
C SER A 123 -1.54 -9.12 -15.89
N GLY A 124 -0.94 -9.92 -15.01
CA GLY A 124 0.15 -9.50 -14.13
C GLY A 124 1.34 -10.47 -14.19
N ALA A 125 2.40 -10.09 -13.47
CA ALA A 125 3.59 -10.93 -13.30
C ALA A 125 3.93 -11.01 -11.81
N ASN A 126 4.03 -12.24 -11.29
CA ASN A 126 4.31 -12.51 -9.88
C ASN A 126 3.39 -11.74 -8.93
N ASP A 127 2.16 -11.47 -9.34
CA ASP A 127 1.27 -10.47 -8.75
C ASP A 127 0.29 -11.03 -7.72
N ARG A 128 0.39 -12.32 -7.40
CA ARG A 128 -0.44 -12.97 -6.38
C ARG A 128 0.29 -14.11 -5.70
N VAL A 129 -0.30 -14.63 -4.64
CA VAL A 129 0.09 -15.85 -3.92
C VAL A 129 -1.16 -16.64 -3.57
N ALA A 130 -1.05 -17.95 -3.37
CA ALA A 130 -2.19 -18.71 -2.84
C ALA A 130 -2.54 -18.22 -1.43
N GLU A 131 -3.84 -18.07 -1.16
CA GLU A 131 -4.35 -17.51 0.10
C GLU A 131 -3.83 -18.25 1.33
N HIS A 132 -3.84 -19.59 1.30
CA HIS A 132 -3.37 -20.43 2.41
C HIS A 132 -1.86 -20.28 2.71
N ILE A 133 -1.07 -19.69 1.81
CA ILE A 133 0.37 -19.46 2.01
C ILE A 133 0.60 -18.09 2.66
N ALA A 134 -0.30 -17.12 2.47
CA ALA A 134 -0.10 -15.75 2.92
C ALA A 134 0.24 -15.61 4.43
N PRO A 135 -0.39 -16.37 5.35
CA PRO A 135 -0.04 -16.32 6.78
C PRO A 135 1.43 -16.65 7.10
N ASN A 136 2.10 -17.43 6.26
CA ASN A 136 3.47 -17.89 6.51
C ASN A 136 4.54 -16.80 6.32
N PHE A 137 4.19 -15.67 5.71
CA PHE A 137 5.14 -14.58 5.46
C PHE A 137 5.40 -13.72 6.70
N GLY A 138 4.44 -13.59 7.61
CA GLY A 138 4.57 -12.80 8.84
C GLY A 138 4.57 -11.27 8.65
N TYR A 139 4.37 -10.78 7.42
CA TYR A 139 4.20 -9.35 7.11
C TYR A 139 3.45 -9.18 5.78
N SER A 140 2.76 -8.06 5.62
CA SER A 140 1.95 -7.73 4.44
C SER A 140 2.34 -6.43 3.74
N LEU A 141 3.30 -5.67 4.28
CA LEU A 141 3.73 -4.38 3.77
C LEU A 141 5.24 -4.31 3.58
N ARG A 142 5.67 -3.66 2.50
CA ARG A 142 7.09 -3.40 2.22
C ARG A 142 7.28 -2.05 1.54
N LEU A 143 8.33 -1.32 1.92
CA LEU A 143 8.84 -0.16 1.21
C LEU A 143 10.14 -0.56 0.50
N ILE A 144 10.15 -0.47 -0.83
CA ILE A 144 11.26 -0.94 -1.67
C ILE A 144 11.71 0.14 -2.64
N HIS A 145 12.99 0.12 -2.99
CA HIS A 145 13.53 0.88 -4.10
C HIS A 145 13.59 -0.01 -5.36
N VAL A 146 13.20 0.55 -6.51
CA VAL A 146 13.28 -0.08 -7.83
C VAL A 146 13.92 0.88 -8.82
N ALA A 147 14.61 0.35 -9.84
CA ALA A 147 15.34 1.16 -10.82
C ALA A 147 14.59 1.37 -12.15
N ASP A 148 13.60 0.52 -12.44
CA ASP A 148 13.05 0.31 -13.77
C ASP A 148 11.51 0.25 -13.77
N LEU A 149 10.86 1.11 -12.99
CA LEU A 149 9.41 1.21 -12.96
C LEU A 149 8.89 1.64 -14.33
N GLU A 150 7.91 0.91 -14.82
CA GLU A 150 7.09 1.23 -15.98
C GLU A 150 5.62 1.19 -15.57
N ILE A 151 4.83 2.18 -16.00
CA ILE A 151 3.38 2.18 -15.78
C ILE A 151 2.69 1.76 -17.08
N ARG A 152 1.95 0.66 -17.03
CA ARG A 152 1.14 0.17 -18.15
C ARG A 152 -0.32 0.53 -17.93
N VAL A 153 -0.91 1.16 -18.94
CA VAL A 153 -2.35 1.41 -19.04
C VAL A 153 -2.92 0.47 -20.10
N SER A 154 -3.87 -0.37 -19.72
CA SER A 154 -4.53 -1.31 -20.63
C SER A 154 -5.92 -1.72 -20.15
N VAL A 155 -6.78 -2.16 -21.07
CA VAL A 155 -8.00 -2.87 -20.72
C VAL A 155 -7.68 -4.34 -20.43
N GLU A 156 -7.99 -4.80 -19.22
CA GLU A 156 -7.86 -6.22 -18.86
C GLU A 156 -9.16 -6.95 -19.16
N ASN A 157 -9.09 -8.10 -19.85
CA ASN A 157 -10.26 -8.87 -20.28
C ASN A 157 -11.23 -8.04 -21.16
N PRO A 158 -10.79 -7.51 -22.30
CA PRO A 158 -11.59 -6.62 -23.16
C PRO A 158 -12.90 -7.24 -23.64
N SER A 159 -12.98 -8.58 -23.70
CA SER A 159 -14.20 -9.31 -24.02
C SER A 159 -15.31 -9.15 -22.97
N PHE A 160 -14.98 -8.71 -21.75
CA PHE A 160 -15.91 -8.61 -20.62
C PHE A 160 -16.02 -7.18 -20.05
N THR A 161 -15.05 -6.31 -20.32
CA THR A 161 -15.06 -4.94 -19.81
C THR A 161 -14.26 -3.99 -20.69
N ASN A 162 -14.65 -2.72 -20.73
CA ASN A 162 -13.86 -1.63 -21.33
C ASN A 162 -13.16 -0.77 -20.27
N LYS A 163 -13.12 -1.23 -19.02
CA LYS A 163 -12.47 -0.49 -17.93
C LYS A 163 -10.96 -0.63 -18.04
N LYS A 164 -10.28 0.51 -18.21
CA LYS A 164 -8.82 0.59 -18.11
C LYS A 164 -8.34 0.21 -16.72
N THR A 165 -7.14 -0.34 -16.69
CA THR A 165 -6.38 -0.68 -15.50
C THR A 165 -5.03 0.02 -15.56
N VAL A 166 -4.41 0.22 -14.39
CA VAL A 166 -3.07 0.79 -14.27
C VAL A 166 -2.23 -0.21 -13.49
N ARG A 167 -1.16 -0.71 -14.11
CA ARG A 167 -0.20 -1.63 -13.48
C ARG A 167 1.20 -1.04 -13.50
N GLY A 168 1.94 -1.26 -12.42
CA GLY A 168 3.37 -0.99 -12.36
C GLY A 168 4.16 -2.26 -12.63
N TYR A 169 5.04 -2.19 -13.61
CA TYR A 169 6.00 -3.24 -13.92
C TYR A 169 7.39 -2.79 -13.49
N PHE A 170 8.09 -3.63 -12.72
CA PHE A 170 9.41 -3.32 -12.17
C PHE A 170 10.17 -4.60 -11.87
N THR A 171 11.48 -4.49 -11.68
CA THR A 171 12.35 -5.60 -11.28
C THR A 171 12.74 -5.45 -9.81
N TYR A 172 12.59 -6.52 -9.04
CA TYR A 172 13.04 -6.60 -7.65
C TYR A 172 13.73 -7.94 -7.41
N SER A 173 14.96 -7.88 -6.90
CA SER A 173 15.80 -9.07 -6.63
C SER A 173 15.90 -10.04 -7.82
N GLY A 174 16.01 -9.50 -9.03
CA GLY A 174 16.13 -10.26 -10.28
C GLY A 174 14.83 -10.82 -10.86
N ALA A 175 13.69 -10.63 -10.19
CA ALA A 175 12.38 -11.06 -10.69
C ALA A 175 11.55 -9.87 -11.18
N ARG A 176 10.83 -10.07 -12.30
CA ARG A 176 9.87 -9.09 -12.82
C ARG A 176 8.55 -9.19 -12.06
N TYR A 177 7.99 -8.05 -11.70
CA TYR A 177 6.65 -7.91 -11.11
C TYR A 177 5.78 -7.06 -12.01
N GLY A 178 4.46 -7.31 -11.99
CA GLY A 178 3.44 -6.58 -12.74
C GLY A 178 2.20 -6.39 -11.88
N LEU A 179 2.25 -5.44 -10.96
CA LEU A 179 1.28 -5.27 -9.87
C LEU A 179 0.26 -4.19 -10.21
N ALA A 180 -0.98 -4.36 -9.74
CA ALA A 180 -1.99 -3.30 -9.86
C ALA A 180 -1.62 -2.09 -9.00
N VAL A 181 -1.75 -0.89 -9.57
CA VAL A 181 -1.54 0.38 -8.86
C VAL A 181 -2.86 0.81 -8.22
N THR A 182 -2.88 0.82 -6.89
CA THR A 182 -4.03 1.26 -6.09
C THR A 182 -3.81 2.62 -5.43
N ASP A 183 -2.61 3.20 -5.58
CA ASP A 183 -2.32 4.59 -5.26
C ASP A 183 -3.21 5.55 -6.08
N PRO A 184 -4.06 6.40 -5.46
CA PRO A 184 -5.06 7.21 -6.13
C PRO A 184 -4.47 8.31 -6.99
N GLU A 185 -3.37 8.93 -6.56
CA GLU A 185 -2.74 10.03 -7.28
C GLU A 185 -2.10 9.51 -8.57
N THR A 186 -1.28 8.45 -8.45
CA THR A 186 -0.69 7.76 -9.59
C THR A 186 -1.77 7.21 -10.51
N ARG A 187 -2.78 6.53 -9.96
CA ARG A 187 -3.87 5.99 -10.78
C ARG A 187 -4.60 7.11 -11.55
N SER A 188 -4.90 8.23 -10.90
CA SER A 188 -5.58 9.37 -11.54
C SER A 188 -4.74 9.99 -12.65
N LEU A 189 -3.41 10.05 -12.47
CA LEU A 189 -2.47 10.57 -13.45
C LEU A 189 -2.41 9.73 -14.75
N TYR A 190 -2.59 8.41 -14.64
CA TYR A 190 -2.39 7.49 -15.77
C TYR A 190 -3.69 6.93 -16.37
N ILE A 191 -4.77 6.77 -15.60
CA ILE A 191 -5.98 6.05 -16.05
C ILE A 191 -6.65 6.68 -17.28
N SER A 192 -6.57 8.00 -17.43
CA SER A 192 -7.13 8.74 -18.57
C SER A 192 -6.25 8.71 -19.81
N ARG A 193 -4.98 8.32 -19.68
CA ARG A 193 -4.02 8.31 -20.80
C ARG A 193 -4.34 7.20 -21.80
N PRO A 194 -3.82 7.28 -23.05
CA PRO A 194 -3.92 6.19 -24.02
C PRO A 194 -3.36 4.87 -23.49
N GLU A 195 -3.85 3.76 -24.02
CA GLU A 195 -3.29 2.44 -23.71
C GLU A 195 -1.86 2.36 -24.23
N ALA A 196 -0.91 2.29 -23.31
CA ALA A 196 0.52 2.28 -23.60
C ALA A 196 1.30 1.88 -22.33
N THR A 197 2.61 1.70 -22.50
CA THR A 197 3.56 1.56 -21.41
C THR A 197 4.36 2.86 -21.32
N TYR A 198 4.39 3.45 -20.13
CA TYR A 198 5.07 4.70 -19.83
C TYR A 198 6.29 4.41 -18.95
N PRO A 199 7.53 4.65 -19.42
CA PRO A 199 8.71 4.49 -18.60
C PRO A 199 8.73 5.56 -17.51
N VAL A 200 9.00 5.14 -16.26
CA VAL A 200 9.12 6.04 -15.10
C VAL A 200 10.56 6.03 -14.57
N GLY A 201 11.21 4.86 -14.53
CA GLY A 201 12.59 4.71 -14.06
C GLY A 201 12.68 4.44 -12.57
N ALA A 202 13.63 5.08 -11.88
CA ALA A 202 13.85 4.86 -10.47
C ALA A 202 12.67 5.36 -9.62
N ALA A 203 12.25 4.58 -8.64
CA ALA A 203 11.16 4.92 -7.73
C ALA A 203 11.28 4.17 -6.39
N ILE A 204 10.67 4.74 -5.36
CA ILE A 204 10.37 4.01 -4.12
C ILE A 204 8.89 3.61 -4.17
N LEU A 205 8.61 2.35 -3.86
CA LEU A 205 7.28 1.76 -3.90
C LEU A 205 6.90 1.26 -2.51
N CYS A 206 5.71 1.62 -2.06
CA CYS A 206 5.04 0.88 -1.00
C CYS A 206 4.21 -0.22 -1.65
N VAL A 207 4.58 -1.48 -1.40
CA VAL A 207 3.87 -2.66 -1.91
C VAL A 207 3.18 -3.40 -0.78
N SER A 208 2.02 -3.98 -1.08
CA SER A 208 1.19 -4.63 -0.06
C SER A 208 0.54 -5.93 -0.54
N LEU A 209 0.17 -6.79 0.41
CA LEU A 209 -0.77 -7.89 0.20
C LEU A 209 -2.21 -7.41 0.46
N GLY A 210 -3.05 -7.53 -0.56
CA GLY A 210 -4.47 -7.20 -0.51
C GLY A 210 -5.32 -8.20 0.27
N GLU A 211 -6.63 -8.13 0.06
CA GLU A 211 -7.56 -9.12 0.59
C GLU A 211 -7.57 -10.39 -0.26
N PRO A 212 -7.97 -11.53 0.31
CA PRO A 212 -8.24 -12.73 -0.46
C PRO A 212 -9.31 -12.49 -1.54
N LEU A 213 -9.05 -12.97 -2.74
CA LEU A 213 -9.96 -12.95 -3.87
C LEU A 213 -9.74 -14.20 -4.73
N ASN A 214 -10.78 -15.03 -4.84
CA ASN A 214 -10.78 -16.26 -5.63
C ASN A 214 -9.63 -17.23 -5.26
N GLY A 215 -9.36 -17.39 -3.96
CA GLY A 215 -8.30 -18.29 -3.44
C GLY A 215 -6.87 -17.75 -3.54
N TYR A 216 -6.72 -16.47 -3.94
CA TYR A 216 -5.44 -15.79 -4.04
C TYR A 216 -5.41 -14.51 -3.23
N VAL A 217 -4.23 -14.11 -2.78
CA VAL A 217 -3.96 -12.78 -2.23
C VAL A 217 -3.09 -12.03 -3.23
N TYR A 218 -3.55 -10.87 -3.69
CA TYR A 218 -2.86 -10.08 -4.71
C TYR A 218 -1.84 -9.13 -4.09
N LYS A 219 -0.72 -8.96 -4.78
CA LYS A 219 0.32 -7.97 -4.49
C LYS A 219 -0.02 -6.68 -5.23
N LEU A 220 0.04 -5.57 -4.53
CA LEU A 220 -0.41 -4.26 -5.00
C LEU A 220 0.67 -3.22 -4.80
N ILE A 221 0.68 -2.18 -5.65
CA ILE A 221 1.43 -0.94 -5.41
C ILE A 221 0.47 0.03 -4.73
N ALA A 222 0.67 0.24 -3.43
CA ALA A 222 -0.18 1.04 -2.55
C ALA A 222 0.33 2.48 -2.33
N GLY A 223 1.55 2.78 -2.77
CA GLY A 223 2.15 4.12 -2.82
C GLY A 223 3.30 4.16 -3.80
N VAL A 224 3.45 5.28 -4.52
CA VAL A 224 4.53 5.52 -5.49
C VAL A 224 5.20 6.83 -5.15
N PHE A 225 6.52 6.78 -4.98
CA PHE A 225 7.36 7.94 -4.69
C PHE A 225 8.37 8.08 -5.81
N LEU A 226 8.29 9.20 -6.52
CA LEU A 226 9.25 9.55 -7.56
C LEU A 226 10.37 10.42 -6.95
N PRO A 227 11.60 10.35 -7.49
CA PRO A 227 12.70 11.22 -7.11
C PRO A 227 12.38 12.72 -7.22
#